data_AF-A0A2W6Z439-F1
#
_entry.id   AF-A0A2W6Z439-F1
#
_cell.length_a   1.000
_cell.length_b   1.000
_cell.length_c   1.000
_cell.angle_alpha   90.00
_cell.angle_beta   90.00
_cell.angle_gamma   90.00
#
_symmetry.space_group_name_H-M   'P 1'
#
loop_
_entity.id
_entity.type
_entity.pdbx_description
1 polymer ?
#
loop_
_entity_poly.entity_id
_entity_poly.type
_entity_poly.pdbx_seq_one_letter_code
_entity_poly.pdbx_strand_id
1 'polypeptide(L)'
;MLYERDRYKAISFYLLNFLANRSKTRLQESGFSLIESLIAVAVVSVLIVAIAPLVALSTSARINARRIDQATQAARSYVDAVRGGVIDTAAFPSTLIRNTPNAQGQYTFEAIVAPTNAPSLALTSTCSQVTNSALGSTTVLGTCVDTNGNGFSVGDPQDLFIQPMRSGPNDATELRGQGYWLALRVYRSDALISSNTIKTGIESDCDSGATAFASTSSILCPLVTVRSQIPPVGSSININEVSKGIGSTN
;
A
#
# COMPACT_ATOMS: atom_id res chain seq x y z
N MET A 1 -62.33 -14.09 -20.64
CA MET A 1 -61.29 -15.15 -20.66
C MET A 1 -61.07 -15.74 -22.08
N LEU A 2 -61.25 -14.95 -23.16
CA LEU A 2 -61.08 -15.39 -24.57
C LEU A 2 -59.98 -14.61 -25.32
N TYR A 3 -59.40 -13.57 -24.71
CA TYR A 3 -58.44 -12.67 -25.36
C TYR A 3 -56.98 -13.17 -25.30
N GLU A 4 -56.70 -14.15 -24.45
CA GLU A 4 -55.33 -14.62 -24.19
C GLU A 4 -54.87 -15.73 -25.15
N ARG A 5 -55.80 -16.47 -25.76
CA ARG A 5 -55.46 -17.59 -26.66
C ARG A 5 -54.93 -17.15 -28.04
N ASP A 6 -55.25 -15.95 -28.50
CA ASP A 6 -54.86 -15.51 -29.85
C ASP A 6 -53.44 -14.90 -29.90
N ARG A 7 -52.91 -14.41 -28.78
CA ARG A 7 -51.52 -13.92 -28.72
C ARG A 7 -50.48 -15.03 -28.88
N TYR A 8 -50.75 -16.22 -28.35
CA TYR A 8 -49.84 -17.36 -28.47
C TYR A 8 -49.75 -17.90 -29.91
N LYS A 9 -50.82 -17.79 -30.70
CA LYS A 9 -50.81 -18.20 -32.11
C LYS A 9 -49.98 -17.25 -32.97
N ALA A 10 -50.08 -15.95 -32.74
CA ALA A 10 -49.28 -14.96 -33.46
C ALA A 10 -47.78 -15.12 -33.17
N ILE A 11 -47.39 -15.30 -31.90
CA ILE A 11 -45.99 -15.48 -31.51
C ILE A 11 -45.41 -16.80 -32.06
N SER A 12 -46.21 -17.88 -32.05
CA SER A 12 -45.81 -19.17 -32.62
C SER A 12 -45.57 -19.08 -34.14
N PHE A 13 -46.41 -18.33 -34.86
CA PHE A 13 -46.23 -18.14 -36.32
C PHE A 13 -44.98 -17.32 -36.66
N TYR A 14 -44.66 -16.28 -35.86
CA TYR A 14 -43.42 -15.51 -36.03
C TYR A 14 -42.17 -16.33 -35.71
N LEU A 15 -42.21 -17.18 -34.67
CA LEU A 15 -41.10 -18.09 -34.34
C LEU A 15 -40.91 -19.17 -35.41
N LEU A 16 -42.00 -19.72 -35.96
CA LEU A 16 -41.91 -20.72 -37.03
C LEU A 16 -41.36 -20.12 -38.34
N ASN A 17 -41.73 -18.88 -38.70
CA ASN A 17 -41.12 -18.21 -39.85
C ASN A 17 -39.66 -17.81 -39.59
N PHE A 18 -39.30 -17.42 -38.36
CA PHE A 18 -37.91 -17.13 -38.00
C PHE A 18 -37.02 -18.39 -38.04
N LEU A 19 -37.56 -19.54 -37.64
CA LEU A 19 -36.86 -20.83 -37.71
C LEU A 19 -36.83 -21.41 -39.13
N ALA A 20 -37.90 -21.25 -39.92
CA ALA A 20 -37.95 -21.69 -41.31
C ALA A 20 -36.96 -20.93 -42.21
N ASN A 21 -36.63 -19.67 -41.87
CA ASN A 21 -35.65 -18.89 -42.62
C ASN A 21 -34.18 -19.16 -42.22
N ARG A 22 -33.92 -20.05 -41.23
CA ARG A 22 -32.56 -20.48 -40.89
C ARG A 22 -32.04 -21.67 -41.71
N SER A 23 -32.86 -22.32 -42.54
CA SER A 23 -32.47 -23.59 -43.18
C SER A 23 -31.91 -23.46 -44.60
N LYS A 24 -31.37 -22.31 -44.99
CA LYS A 24 -30.64 -22.15 -46.27
C LYS A 24 -29.30 -21.45 -46.12
N THR A 25 -28.53 -21.78 -45.10
CA THR A 25 -27.07 -21.80 -45.25
C THR A 25 -26.70 -23.19 -45.72
N ARG A 26 -26.53 -23.35 -47.05
CA ARG A 26 -25.75 -24.49 -47.54
C ARG A 26 -24.40 -24.39 -46.86
N LEU A 27 -24.06 -25.38 -46.05
CA LEU A 27 -22.69 -25.65 -45.68
C LEU A 27 -21.99 -26.01 -46.99
N GLN A 28 -21.35 -25.03 -47.62
CA GLN A 28 -20.21 -25.31 -48.47
C GLN A 28 -19.17 -25.93 -47.52
N GLU A 29 -19.18 -27.25 -47.40
CA GLU A 29 -18.04 -28.01 -46.91
C GLU A 29 -16.91 -27.86 -47.94
N SER A 30 -16.39 -26.64 -48.06
CA SER A 30 -15.07 -26.41 -48.62
C SER A 30 -14.11 -26.87 -47.55
N GLY A 31 -13.53 -28.05 -47.74
CA GLY A 31 -12.48 -28.55 -46.84
C GLY A 31 -11.44 -27.45 -46.64
N PHE A 32 -11.15 -27.13 -45.38
CA PHE A 32 -10.15 -26.13 -45.03
C PHE A 32 -8.86 -26.38 -45.80
N SER A 33 -8.48 -25.43 -46.66
CA SER A 33 -7.21 -25.49 -47.34
C SER A 33 -6.10 -25.40 -46.29
N LEU A 34 -5.01 -26.17 -46.46
CA LEU A 34 -3.82 -26.07 -45.60
C LEU A 34 -3.31 -24.63 -45.51
N ILE A 35 -3.47 -23.84 -46.58
CA ILE A 35 -3.05 -22.43 -46.62
C ILE A 35 -3.98 -21.55 -45.77
N GLU A 36 -5.29 -21.80 -45.78
CA GLU A 36 -6.26 -21.05 -44.98
C GLU A 36 -6.06 -21.30 -43.47
N SER A 37 -5.80 -22.55 -43.10
CA SER A 37 -5.43 -22.91 -41.72
C SER A 37 -4.10 -22.25 -41.31
N LEU A 38 -3.11 -22.19 -42.20
CA LEU A 38 -1.82 -21.54 -41.93
C LEU A 38 -1.97 -20.02 -41.71
N ILE A 39 -2.76 -19.35 -42.55
CA ILE A 39 -3.05 -17.92 -42.39
C ILE A 39 -3.84 -17.67 -41.10
N ALA A 40 -4.82 -18.51 -40.78
CA ALA A 40 -5.59 -18.39 -39.54
C ALA A 40 -4.70 -18.47 -38.29
N VAL A 41 -3.79 -19.45 -38.23
CA VAL A 41 -2.82 -19.58 -37.12
C VAL A 41 -1.86 -18.39 -37.08
N ALA A 42 -1.40 -17.88 -38.23
CA ALA A 42 -0.55 -16.70 -38.30
C ALA A 42 -1.26 -15.46 -37.73
N VAL A 43 -2.52 -15.19 -38.12
CA VAL A 43 -3.31 -14.06 -37.61
C VAL A 43 -3.56 -14.20 -36.11
N VAL A 44 -3.93 -15.39 -35.64
CA VAL A 44 -4.15 -15.64 -34.20
C VAL A 44 -2.87 -15.42 -33.39
N SER A 45 -1.71 -15.84 -33.90
CA SER A 45 -0.43 -15.62 -33.22
C SER A 45 -0.10 -14.14 -33.06
N VAL A 46 -0.32 -13.32 -34.10
CA VAL A 46 -0.12 -11.87 -34.05
C VAL A 46 -1.08 -11.21 -33.05
N LEU A 47 -2.34 -11.66 -33.00
CA LEU A 47 -3.32 -11.16 -32.03
C LEU A 47 -2.93 -11.48 -30.58
N ILE A 48 -2.46 -12.69 -30.30
CA ILE A 48 -2.01 -13.08 -28.96
C ILE A 48 -0.79 -12.24 -28.54
N VAL A 49 0.19 -12.07 -29.44
CA VAL A 49 1.39 -11.26 -29.19
C VAL A 49 1.02 -9.79 -28.93
N ALA A 50 -0.01 -9.27 -29.61
CA ALA A 50 -0.47 -7.90 -29.41
C ALA A 50 -1.17 -7.66 -28.06
N ILE A 51 -1.87 -8.66 -27.51
CA ILE A 51 -2.65 -8.52 -26.26
C ILE A 51 -1.79 -8.82 -25.02
N ALA A 52 -0.78 -9.69 -25.13
CA ALA A 52 0.03 -10.13 -23.99
C ALA A 52 0.64 -8.99 -23.14
N PRO A 53 1.20 -7.90 -23.71
CA PRO A 53 1.75 -6.80 -22.93
C PRO A 53 0.70 -6.11 -22.03
N LEU A 54 -0.55 -5.98 -22.51
CA LEU A 54 -1.62 -5.31 -21.77
C LEU A 54 -2.06 -6.14 -20.55
N VAL A 55 -2.08 -7.48 -20.67
CA VAL A 55 -2.39 -8.38 -19.56
C VAL A 55 -1.30 -8.30 -18.48
N ALA A 56 -0.02 -8.29 -18.89
CA ALA A 56 1.09 -8.14 -17.96
C ALA A 56 1.07 -6.79 -17.21
N LEU A 57 0.78 -5.70 -17.92
CA LEU A 57 0.66 -4.36 -17.33
C LEU A 57 -0.50 -4.28 -16.32
N SER A 58 -1.68 -4.79 -16.69
CA SER A 58 -2.87 -4.73 -15.83
C SER A 58 -2.73 -5.58 -14.56
N THR A 59 -2.07 -6.73 -14.64
CA THR A 59 -1.80 -7.58 -13.47
C THR A 59 -0.79 -6.95 -12.52
N SER A 60 0.29 -6.35 -13.05
CA SER A 60 1.28 -5.62 -12.24
C SER A 60 0.65 -4.45 -11.46
N ALA A 61 -0.19 -3.64 -12.12
CA ALA A 61 -0.89 -2.52 -11.48
C ALA A 61 -1.76 -2.98 -10.29
N ARG A 62 -2.48 -4.10 -10.43
CA ARG A 62 -3.31 -4.66 -9.35
C ARG A 62 -2.49 -5.18 -8.18
N ILE A 63 -1.35 -5.81 -8.45
CA ILE A 63 -0.45 -6.30 -7.38
C ILE A 63 0.13 -5.11 -6.62
N ASN A 64 0.54 -4.06 -7.32
CA ASN A 64 1.07 -2.85 -6.68
C ASN A 64 0.00 -2.12 -5.86
N ALA A 65 -1.23 -1.99 -6.39
CA ALA A 65 -2.35 -1.41 -5.64
C ALA A 65 -2.63 -2.19 -4.35
N ARG A 66 -2.69 -3.53 -4.43
CA ARG A 66 -2.89 -4.38 -3.25
C ARG A 66 -1.81 -4.20 -2.20
N ARG A 67 -0.55 -4.05 -2.61
CA ARG A 67 0.58 -3.81 -1.68
C ARG A 67 0.45 -2.46 -0.98
N ILE A 68 0.07 -1.42 -1.71
CA ILE A 68 -0.17 -0.07 -1.15
C ILE A 68 -1.34 -0.12 -0.16
N ASP A 69 -2.41 -0.85 -0.47
CA ASP A 69 -3.55 -1.03 0.43
C ASP A 69 -3.15 -1.75 1.72
N GLN A 70 -2.39 -2.84 1.63
CA GLN A 70 -1.85 -3.56 2.79
C GLN A 70 -0.93 -2.67 3.63
N ALA A 71 -0.03 -1.90 3.00
CA ALA A 71 0.84 -0.96 3.69
C ALA A 71 0.05 0.16 4.40
N THR A 72 -0.99 0.68 3.75
CA THR A 72 -1.87 1.69 4.34
C THR A 72 -2.65 1.12 5.53
N GLN A 73 -3.17 -0.11 5.41
CA GLN A 73 -3.87 -0.79 6.50
C GLN A 73 -2.96 -1.02 7.69
N ALA A 74 -1.73 -1.48 7.46
CA ALA A 74 -0.71 -1.69 8.47
C ALA A 74 -0.36 -0.38 9.20
N ALA A 75 -0.17 0.72 8.44
CA ALA A 75 0.08 2.04 9.02
C ALA A 75 -1.09 2.53 9.88
N ARG A 76 -2.33 2.35 9.42
CA ARG A 76 -3.53 2.72 10.19
C ARG A 76 -3.64 1.91 11.47
N SER A 77 -3.45 0.59 11.41
CA SER A 77 -3.47 -0.25 12.61
C SER A 77 -2.41 0.14 13.62
N TYR A 78 -1.23 0.60 13.17
CA TYR A 78 -0.20 1.12 14.07
C TYR A 78 -0.65 2.41 14.75
N VAL A 79 -1.20 3.37 14.01
CA VAL A 79 -1.75 4.62 14.57
C VAL A 79 -2.83 4.31 15.61
N ASP A 80 -3.73 3.37 15.30
CA ASP A 80 -4.81 2.97 16.21
C ASP A 80 -4.28 2.26 17.45
N ALA A 81 -3.24 1.42 17.32
CA ALA A 81 -2.57 0.80 18.46
C ALA A 81 -1.87 1.83 19.37
N VAL A 82 -1.28 2.89 18.79
CA VAL A 82 -0.73 4.02 19.56
C VAL A 82 -1.85 4.78 20.29
N ARG A 83 -2.96 5.08 19.61
CA ARG A 83 -4.11 5.75 20.22
C ARG A 83 -4.77 4.93 21.32
N GLY A 84 -4.84 3.62 21.13
CA GLY A 84 -5.34 2.67 22.12
C GLY A 84 -4.38 2.42 23.29
N GLY A 85 -3.18 3.01 23.27
CA GLY A 85 -2.18 2.85 24.32
C GLY A 85 -1.53 1.46 24.36
N VAL A 86 -1.71 0.64 23.33
CA VAL A 86 -1.06 -0.68 23.18
C VAL A 86 0.44 -0.49 22.89
N ILE A 87 0.78 0.57 22.16
CA ILE A 87 2.16 0.95 21.87
C ILE A 87 2.53 2.16 22.73
N ASP A 88 3.52 2.00 23.61
CA ASP A 88 4.06 3.11 24.38
C ASP A 88 5.05 3.92 23.53
N THR A 89 4.69 5.17 23.25
CA THR A 89 5.50 6.09 22.45
C THR A 89 6.52 6.86 23.29
N ALA A 90 6.45 6.78 24.63
CA ALA A 90 7.41 7.44 25.50
C ALA A 90 8.84 6.91 25.29
N ALA A 91 8.98 5.60 25.06
CA ALA A 91 10.27 4.91 24.94
C ALA A 91 10.88 4.95 23.52
N PHE A 92 10.45 5.87 22.65
CA PHE A 92 11.04 5.98 21.31
C PHE A 92 12.52 6.36 21.38
N PRO A 93 13.38 5.80 20.51
CA PRO A 93 14.76 6.25 20.37
C PRO A 93 14.81 7.74 20.03
N SER A 94 15.77 8.47 20.62
CA SER A 94 15.95 9.91 20.35
C SER A 94 16.18 10.25 18.88
N THR A 95 16.68 9.30 18.08
CA THR A 95 16.85 9.43 16.62
C THR A 95 15.52 9.48 15.85
N LEU A 96 14.43 8.98 16.44
CA LEU A 96 13.08 8.96 15.86
C LEU A 96 12.16 9.99 16.52
N ILE A 97 12.71 10.82 17.41
CA ILE A 97 12.00 11.90 18.08
C ILE A 97 12.40 13.23 17.47
N ARG A 98 11.41 14.01 17.11
CA ARG A 98 11.55 15.40 16.67
C ARG A 98 11.07 16.35 17.75
N ASN A 99 12.01 16.83 18.55
CA ASN A 99 11.74 17.84 19.56
C ASN A 99 12.17 19.22 19.06
N THR A 100 11.26 19.92 18.38
CA THR A 100 11.49 21.31 17.93
C THR A 100 10.53 22.26 18.66
N PRO A 101 10.99 23.44 19.10
CA PRO A 101 10.15 24.42 19.78
C PRO A 101 9.12 25.10 18.86
N ASN A 102 9.33 25.05 17.53
CA ASN A 102 8.38 25.56 16.54
C ASN A 102 7.31 24.50 16.25
N ALA A 103 6.03 24.89 16.38
CA ALA A 103 4.88 24.08 15.98
C ALA A 103 5.02 23.51 14.56
N GLN A 104 5.34 24.31 13.54
CA GLN A 104 5.56 23.88 12.16
C GLN A 104 6.70 22.85 12.03
N GLY A 105 7.74 22.98 12.86
CA GLY A 105 8.86 22.05 12.93
C GLY A 105 8.46 20.67 13.46
N GLN A 106 7.40 20.59 14.27
CA GLN A 106 6.91 19.33 14.83
C GLN A 106 6.13 18.47 13.80
N TYR A 107 5.71 19.05 12.68
CA TYR A 107 4.98 18.35 11.60
C TYR A 107 5.91 17.80 10.50
N THR A 108 7.19 18.15 10.53
CA THR A 108 8.16 17.86 9.45
C THR A 108 9.14 16.77 9.88
N PHE A 109 8.99 15.56 9.34
CA PHE A 109 9.78 14.38 9.70
C PHE A 109 10.89 14.06 8.68
N GLU A 110 11.08 14.93 7.70
CA GLU A 110 11.97 14.75 6.55
C GLU A 110 13.44 14.61 6.97
N ALA A 111 13.85 15.32 8.03
CA ALA A 111 15.20 15.25 8.56
C ALA A 111 15.46 14.06 9.50
N ILE A 112 14.46 13.20 9.75
CA ILE A 112 14.71 11.90 10.39
C ILE A 112 15.21 10.94 9.31
N VAL A 113 16.42 10.42 9.54
CA VAL A 113 17.10 9.50 8.63
C VAL A 113 16.25 8.27 8.35
N ALA A 114 16.32 7.78 7.12
CA ALA A 114 15.77 6.49 6.76
C ALA A 114 16.47 5.37 7.55
N PRO A 115 15.87 4.18 7.67
CA PRO A 115 16.54 3.03 8.23
C PRO A 115 17.83 2.78 7.45
N THR A 116 18.99 2.72 8.13
CA THR A 116 20.22 2.32 7.44
C THR A 116 20.15 0.84 7.11
N ASN A 117 20.45 0.49 5.87
CA ASN A 117 20.65 -0.89 5.48
C ASN A 117 21.81 -1.42 6.30
N ALA A 118 21.59 -2.49 7.06
CA ALA A 118 22.71 -3.18 7.66
C ALA A 118 22.42 -4.67 7.77
N PRO A 119 23.43 -5.53 7.52
CA PRO A 119 23.39 -6.96 7.80
C PRO A 119 23.22 -7.29 9.31
N SER A 120 22.87 -6.31 10.14
CA SER A 120 22.62 -6.40 11.58
C SER A 120 21.17 -6.08 11.98
N LEU A 121 20.21 -6.10 11.04
CA LEU A 121 18.83 -6.45 11.40
C LEU A 121 18.86 -7.89 11.91
N ALA A 122 19.24 -8.07 13.17
CA ALA A 122 19.20 -9.34 13.85
C ALA A 122 17.73 -9.78 13.87
N LEU A 123 17.37 -10.67 12.93
CA LEU A 123 16.05 -11.27 12.77
C LEU A 123 15.55 -11.98 14.05
N THR A 124 16.37 -12.08 15.08
CA THR A 124 15.95 -12.57 16.40
C THR A 124 15.27 -11.51 17.27
N SER A 125 15.27 -10.21 16.90
CA SER A 125 14.66 -9.16 17.75
C SER A 125 14.06 -7.94 17.03
N THR A 126 14.19 -7.75 15.72
CA THR A 126 13.65 -6.55 15.03
C THR A 126 12.13 -6.54 14.78
N CYS A 127 11.46 -7.65 15.08
CA CYS A 127 9.99 -7.75 15.13
C CYS A 127 9.48 -7.85 16.57
N SER A 128 10.38 -7.72 17.54
CA SER A 128 10.04 -7.75 18.94
C SER A 128 9.80 -6.30 19.35
N GLN A 129 8.58 -6.01 19.80
CA GLN A 129 8.45 -4.97 20.81
C GLN A 129 9.44 -5.33 21.92
N VAL A 130 10.52 -4.57 22.07
CA VAL A 130 11.35 -4.71 23.25
C VAL A 130 11.43 -3.36 23.92
N THR A 131 10.60 -3.23 24.95
CA THR A 131 11.01 -2.55 26.19
C THR A 131 12.34 -3.14 26.65
N ASN A 132 13.47 -2.58 26.24
CA ASN A 132 14.69 -2.63 27.06
C ASN A 132 15.73 -1.60 26.63
N SER A 133 16.11 -0.79 27.61
CA SER A 133 17.06 0.31 27.59
C SER A 133 18.53 -0.10 27.37
N ALA A 134 18.83 -1.12 26.55
CA ALA A 134 20.14 -1.78 26.55
C ALA A 134 20.90 -1.85 25.21
N LEU A 135 20.41 -1.25 24.12
CA LEU A 135 21.22 -1.12 22.90
C LEU A 135 21.61 0.34 22.64
N GLY A 136 22.90 0.61 22.79
CA GLY A 136 23.52 1.88 22.44
C GLY A 136 23.31 2.21 20.95
N SER A 137 22.62 3.33 20.72
CA SER A 137 22.82 4.29 19.62
C SER A 137 23.33 3.71 18.29
N THR A 138 22.42 3.18 17.46
CA THR A 138 22.39 3.30 15.96
C THR A 138 21.30 2.43 15.32
N THR A 139 20.66 1.52 16.07
CA THR A 139 19.56 0.68 15.54
C THR A 139 18.24 1.46 15.47
N VAL A 140 17.69 1.59 14.27
CA VAL A 140 16.35 2.16 14.05
C VAL A 140 15.30 1.12 14.47
N LEU A 141 14.59 1.40 15.56
CA LEU A 141 13.49 0.56 16.06
C LEU A 141 12.29 0.72 15.11
N GLY A 142 11.81 -0.39 14.56
CA GLY A 142 10.62 -0.42 13.70
C GLY A 142 9.73 -1.60 14.04
N THR A 143 8.58 -1.67 13.37
CA THR A 143 7.62 -2.76 13.54
C THR A 143 7.53 -3.57 12.26
N CYS A 144 7.76 -4.87 12.39
CA CYS A 144 7.55 -5.83 11.32
C CYS A 144 6.07 -6.16 11.18
N VAL A 145 5.62 -6.28 9.94
CA VAL A 145 4.26 -6.74 9.62
C VAL A 145 4.38 -7.85 8.59
N ASP A 146 3.94 -9.04 8.99
CA ASP A 146 3.73 -10.19 8.11
C ASP A 146 2.34 -10.04 7.47
N THR A 147 2.28 -10.09 6.13
CA THR A 147 1.02 -9.97 5.40
C THR A 147 0.51 -11.27 4.78
N ASN A 148 1.29 -12.35 4.81
CA ASN A 148 0.98 -13.61 4.13
C ASN A 148 0.96 -14.83 5.08
N GLY A 149 1.28 -14.65 6.35
CA GLY A 149 1.21 -15.66 7.40
C GLY A 149 2.38 -16.65 7.40
N ASN A 150 3.47 -16.37 6.70
CA ASN A 150 4.67 -17.22 6.69
C ASN A 150 5.72 -16.81 7.74
N GLY A 151 5.43 -15.79 8.55
CA GLY A 151 6.36 -15.17 9.48
C GLY A 151 7.25 -14.12 8.81
N PHE A 152 7.54 -13.03 9.53
CA PHE A 152 8.31 -11.94 8.95
C PHE A 152 9.72 -12.37 8.51
N SER A 153 10.07 -12.04 7.27
CA SER A 153 11.38 -12.27 6.69
C SER A 153 11.90 -11.02 5.96
N VAL A 154 13.15 -10.63 6.25
CA VAL A 154 13.85 -9.59 5.48
C VAL A 154 14.25 -10.19 4.13
N GLY A 155 13.34 -10.15 3.16
CA GLY A 155 13.48 -10.85 1.88
C GLY A 155 12.17 -11.22 1.23
N ASP A 156 11.08 -11.22 2.02
CA ASP A 156 9.76 -11.40 1.47
C ASP A 156 9.22 -10.06 0.94
N PRO A 157 9.01 -9.89 -0.38
CA PRO A 157 8.44 -8.65 -0.93
C PRO A 157 6.98 -8.40 -0.51
N GLN A 158 6.34 -9.32 0.19
CA GLN A 158 5.02 -9.14 0.78
C GLN A 158 5.07 -8.59 2.21
N ASP A 159 6.20 -8.75 2.89
CA ASP A 159 6.36 -8.25 4.25
C ASP A 159 6.69 -6.77 4.28
N LEU A 160 6.31 -6.14 5.39
CA LEU A 160 6.39 -4.70 5.55
C LEU A 160 7.15 -4.35 6.82
N PHE A 161 7.88 -3.25 6.74
CA PHE A 161 8.59 -2.66 7.87
C PHE A 161 8.09 -1.24 8.10
N ILE A 162 7.59 -0.97 9.29
CA ILE A 162 7.11 0.35 9.70
C ILE A 162 8.21 1.04 10.49
N GLN A 163 8.64 2.21 10.02
CA GLN A 163 9.47 3.15 10.77
C GLN A 163 8.56 4.21 11.41
N PRO A 164 8.25 4.10 12.72
CA PRO A 164 7.48 5.11 13.43
C PRO A 164 8.39 6.26 13.87
N MET A 165 7.85 7.47 13.85
CA MET A 165 8.54 8.69 14.26
C MET A 165 7.54 9.58 14.99
N ARG A 166 7.98 10.31 16.02
CA ARG A 166 7.09 11.20 16.76
C ARG A 166 7.70 12.57 17.01
N SER A 167 6.85 13.57 17.20
CA SER A 167 7.26 14.87 17.70
C SER A 167 7.15 14.97 19.23
N GLY A 168 7.62 16.08 19.77
CA GLY A 168 7.38 16.46 21.16
C GLY A 168 8.49 16.03 22.12
N PRO A 169 8.25 16.23 23.44
CA PRO A 169 9.26 16.04 24.47
C PRO A 169 9.63 14.56 24.67
N ASN A 170 10.80 14.32 25.26
CA ASN A 170 11.24 12.98 25.65
C ASN A 170 10.53 12.50 26.93
N ASP A 171 10.02 13.43 27.75
CA ASP A 171 9.28 13.11 28.96
C ASP A 171 7.88 12.57 28.62
N ALA A 172 7.57 11.38 29.14
CA ALA A 172 6.32 10.67 28.88
C ALA A 172 5.08 11.42 29.40
N THR A 173 5.22 12.09 30.54
CA THR A 173 4.14 12.82 31.20
C THR A 173 3.82 14.08 30.42
N GLU A 174 4.85 14.82 30.03
CA GLU A 174 4.72 16.03 29.20
C GLU A 174 4.15 15.68 27.81
N LEU A 175 4.64 14.60 27.20
CA LEU A 175 4.17 14.10 25.91
C LEU A 175 2.67 13.77 25.93
N ARG A 176 2.22 13.09 27.00
CA ARG A 176 0.81 12.74 27.19
C ARG A 176 -0.06 13.95 27.51
N GLY A 177 0.50 14.96 28.19
CA GLY A 177 -0.20 16.19 28.55
C GLY A 177 -0.37 17.18 27.40
N GLN A 178 0.56 17.22 26.44
CA GLN A 178 0.51 18.14 25.30
C GLN A 178 -0.07 17.48 24.03
N GLY A 179 0.02 16.16 23.91
CA GLY A 179 -0.20 15.46 22.64
C GLY A 179 1.03 15.55 21.74
N TYR A 180 0.99 14.89 20.58
CA TYR A 180 2.12 14.87 19.65
C TYR A 180 1.70 14.48 18.23
N TRP A 181 2.59 14.74 17.27
CA TRP A 181 2.48 14.24 15.91
C TRP A 181 3.18 12.90 15.79
N LEU A 182 2.52 11.95 15.16
CA LEU A 182 3.06 10.65 14.79
C LEU A 182 3.19 10.61 13.27
N ALA A 183 4.36 10.26 12.77
CA ALA A 183 4.58 9.95 11.37
C ALA A 183 5.07 8.51 11.22
N LEU A 184 4.67 7.87 10.12
CA LEU A 184 5.06 6.52 9.78
C LEU A 184 5.56 6.49 8.36
N ARG A 185 6.63 5.74 8.13
CA ARG A 185 7.06 5.31 6.81
C ARG A 185 6.93 3.80 6.74
N VAL A 186 6.25 3.29 5.73
CA VAL A 186 6.11 1.85 5.50
C VAL A 186 7.00 1.47 4.33
N TYR A 187 7.95 0.59 4.59
CA TYR A 187 8.86 0.02 3.62
C TYR A 187 8.48 -1.42 3.33
N ARG A 188 8.91 -1.90 2.16
CA ARG A 188 8.92 -3.33 1.87
C ARG A 188 10.11 -3.97 2.59
N SER A 189 9.96 -5.18 3.14
CA SER A 189 11.01 -5.77 3.98
C SER A 189 12.29 -6.10 3.18
N ASP A 190 12.15 -6.47 1.92
CA ASP A 190 13.25 -6.76 1.00
C ASP A 190 14.09 -5.51 0.64
N ALA A 191 13.56 -4.30 0.85
CA ALA A 191 14.32 -3.05 0.74
C ALA A 191 15.49 -3.00 1.74
N LEU A 192 15.34 -3.67 2.89
CA LEU A 192 16.30 -3.67 4.00
C LEU A 192 17.57 -4.50 3.75
N ILE A 193 17.52 -5.43 2.80
CA ILE A 193 18.67 -6.28 2.43
C ILE A 193 19.53 -5.62 1.36
N SER A 194 18.96 -4.67 0.63
CA SER A 194 19.66 -4.04 -0.48
C SER A 194 20.99 -3.42 0.00
N SER A 195 22.03 -3.41 -0.83
CA SER A 195 23.28 -2.71 -0.52
C SER A 195 23.16 -1.18 -0.68
N ASN A 196 22.00 -0.68 -1.11
CA ASN A 196 21.77 0.69 -1.55
C ASN A 196 20.94 1.46 -0.53
N THR A 197 21.43 2.57 0.00
CA THR A 197 20.78 3.37 1.04
C THR A 197 19.27 3.54 0.85
N ILE A 198 18.47 3.11 1.84
CA ILE A 198 17.03 3.35 1.88
C ILE A 198 16.75 4.85 1.93
N LYS A 199 15.66 5.24 1.27
CA LYS A 199 15.26 6.62 1.05
C LYS A 199 14.18 7.05 2.02
N THR A 200 14.10 8.34 2.28
CA THR A 200 13.12 8.97 3.19
C THR A 200 11.77 9.23 2.52
N GLY A 201 11.72 9.17 1.18
CA GLY A 201 10.52 9.36 0.36
C GLY A 201 10.37 10.77 -0.22
N ILE A 202 11.32 11.66 0.01
CA ILE A 202 11.34 13.03 -0.55
C ILE A 202 12.34 13.18 -1.71
N GLU A 203 13.13 12.15 -1.95
CA GLU A 203 14.12 12.10 -3.01
C GLU A 203 13.41 12.03 -4.37
N SER A 204 14.00 12.65 -5.40
CA SER A 204 13.46 12.69 -6.77
C SER A 204 13.19 11.30 -7.37
N ASP A 205 13.93 10.29 -6.90
CA ASP A 205 13.79 8.91 -7.35
C ASP A 205 12.61 8.17 -6.68
N CYS A 206 12.01 8.80 -5.67
CA CYS A 206 10.78 8.34 -5.02
C CYS A 206 9.53 8.99 -5.65
N ASP A 207 9.69 10.07 -6.42
CA ASP A 207 8.59 10.71 -7.16
C ASP A 207 8.18 9.86 -8.37
N SER A 208 7.01 9.24 -8.26
CA SER A 208 6.47 8.34 -9.29
C SER A 208 5.57 9.06 -10.31
N GLY A 209 5.55 10.40 -10.31
CA GLY A 209 4.62 11.22 -11.08
C GLY A 209 4.81 11.20 -12.60
N ALA A 210 5.92 10.64 -13.12
CA ALA A 210 6.25 10.76 -14.54
C ALA A 210 5.77 9.61 -15.43
N THR A 211 5.35 8.45 -14.90
CA THR A 211 4.93 7.32 -15.73
C THR A 211 3.79 6.53 -15.08
N ALA A 212 2.57 6.70 -15.58
CA ALA A 212 1.36 6.02 -15.09
C ALA A 212 1.40 4.47 -15.17
N PHE A 213 2.44 3.91 -15.79
CA PHE A 213 2.56 2.47 -16.09
C PHE A 213 3.93 1.87 -15.79
N ALA A 214 4.93 2.65 -15.37
CA ALA A 214 6.16 2.05 -14.84
C ALA A 214 5.91 1.73 -13.38
N SER A 215 5.66 0.45 -13.11
CA SER A 215 5.84 -0.09 -11.78
C SER A 215 7.21 0.33 -11.25
N THR A 216 7.26 0.60 -9.95
CA THR A 216 8.46 0.84 -9.14
C THR A 216 8.92 2.30 -9.06
N SER A 217 8.25 3.06 -8.19
CA SER A 217 9.02 3.78 -7.17
C SER A 217 10.13 2.85 -6.68
N SER A 218 11.36 3.32 -6.57
CA SER A 218 12.49 2.48 -6.15
C SER A 218 12.08 1.63 -4.93
N ILE A 219 12.44 0.35 -4.91
CA ILE A 219 12.25 -0.53 -3.74
C ILE A 219 12.73 0.12 -2.43
N LEU A 220 13.70 1.02 -2.54
CA LEU A 220 14.32 1.78 -1.46
C LEU A 220 13.43 2.90 -0.90
N CYS A 221 12.34 3.27 -1.59
CA CYS A 221 11.42 4.31 -1.17
C CYS A 221 10.30 3.71 -0.30
N PRO A 222 9.75 4.51 0.63
CA PRO A 222 8.57 4.07 1.38
C PRO A 222 7.38 3.88 0.42
N LEU A 223 6.65 2.79 0.61
CA LEU A 223 5.39 2.53 -0.10
C LEU A 223 4.32 3.55 0.28
N VAL A 224 4.28 3.92 1.56
CA VAL A 224 3.31 4.85 2.13
C VAL A 224 3.98 5.66 3.23
N THR A 225 3.65 6.95 3.29
CA THR A 225 3.94 7.79 4.45
C THR A 225 2.64 8.31 5.05
N VAL A 226 2.47 8.15 6.36
CA VAL A 226 1.27 8.57 7.09
C VAL A 226 1.65 9.55 8.18
N ARG A 227 0.82 10.57 8.40
CA ARG A 227 0.95 11.50 9.52
C ARG A 227 -0.37 11.55 10.27
N SER A 228 -0.31 11.58 11.59
CA SER A 228 -1.48 11.59 12.46
C SER A 228 -1.20 12.40 13.71
N GLN A 229 -2.21 13.13 14.18
CA GLN A 229 -2.17 13.75 15.49
C GLN A 229 -2.65 12.76 16.56
N ILE A 230 -1.90 12.71 17.66
CA ILE A 230 -2.30 12.05 18.89
C ILE A 230 -2.65 13.15 19.90
N PRO A 231 -3.93 13.29 20.29
CA PRO A 231 -4.34 14.32 21.23
C PRO A 231 -3.84 14.02 22.64
N PRO A 232 -3.73 15.04 23.50
CA PRO A 232 -3.42 14.86 24.91
C PRO A 232 -4.49 14.04 25.63
N VAL A 233 -4.09 13.26 26.64
CA VAL A 233 -5.01 12.49 27.47
C VAL A 233 -5.73 13.41 28.46
N GLY A 234 -7.06 13.39 28.46
CA GLY A 234 -7.88 14.18 29.40
C GLY A 234 -8.38 15.54 28.91
N SER A 235 -8.03 15.97 27.70
CA SER A 235 -8.53 17.22 27.12
C SER A 235 -9.70 16.95 26.17
N SER A 236 -10.84 17.62 26.36
CA SER A 236 -11.88 17.67 25.34
C SER A 236 -11.34 18.45 24.13
N ILE A 237 -11.20 17.78 22.99
CA ILE A 237 -10.71 18.41 21.76
C ILE A 237 -11.72 19.48 21.33
N ASN A 238 -11.39 20.75 21.56
CA ASN A 238 -12.10 21.84 20.91
C ASN A 238 -11.56 21.94 19.48
N ILE A 239 -12.41 21.65 18.50
CA ILE A 239 -12.03 21.63 17.07
C ILE A 239 -11.44 22.99 16.62
N ASN A 240 -11.73 24.07 17.36
CA ASN A 240 -11.19 25.41 17.10
C ASN A 240 -9.74 25.62 17.57
N GLU A 241 -9.18 24.72 18.39
CA GLU A 241 -7.80 24.82 18.89
C GLU A 241 -6.77 24.06 18.04
N VAL A 242 -7.21 23.32 17.01
CA VAL A 242 -6.33 22.59 16.10
C VAL A 242 -5.35 23.53 15.35
N SER A 243 -5.66 24.83 15.27
CA SER A 243 -4.79 25.86 14.70
C SER A 243 -3.69 26.36 15.65
N LYS A 244 -3.82 26.13 16.96
CA LYS A 244 -2.77 26.42 17.92
C LYS A 244 -1.88 25.19 18.00
N GLY A 245 -0.63 25.34 17.57
CA GLY A 245 0.35 24.27 17.64
C GLY A 245 0.45 23.65 19.03
N ILE A 246 0.72 22.35 19.07
CA ILE A 246 0.99 21.59 20.29
C ILE A 246 2.13 22.28 21.06
N GLY A 247 1.87 22.71 22.30
CA GLY A 247 2.83 23.41 23.15
C GLY A 247 2.70 24.95 23.19
N SER A 248 1.69 25.56 22.56
CA SER A 248 1.39 26.98 22.76
C SER A 248 0.71 27.20 24.12
N THR A 249 1.50 27.39 25.17
CA THR A 249 0.99 28.08 26.37
C THR A 249 0.58 29.50 25.96
N ASN A 250 -0.54 29.99 26.48
CA ASN A 250 -0.87 31.42 26.40
C ASN A 250 0.29 32.28 26.94
#